data_AF-A0A352FVM4-F1
#
_entry.id   AF-A0A352FVM4-F1
#
_cell.length_a   1.000
_cell.length_b   1.000
_cell.length_c   1.000
_cell.angle_alpha   90.00
_cell.angle_beta   90.00
_cell.angle_gamma   90.00
#
_symmetry.space_group_name_H-M   'P 1'
#
loop_
_entity.id
_entity.type
_entity.pdbx_description
1 polymer ?
#
loop_
_entity_poly.entity_id
_entity_poly.type
_entity_poly.pdbx_seq_one_letter_code
_entity_poly.pdbx_strand_id
1 'polypeptide(L)'
;MLITLASDSVKFSDAIARARTLALVADLLWDNDKERARALFRAAWEATDAAEKAADEQYWAGLYRQRHTQTSGYSAVIPRPAVRREVLRLATKHDRSLGEEFLRQQQKDDASKSQRPGPLGYWDASMIQRMEAARDLLDADLTEAALQFAAPAIGVINYATVDFLSSLREKNPAAADERYAALLALAAANPLSDANTVSVLSSYLFTPHLFLGFTAGGASIEGYPGQTRPEVAPTLQLAFFRTAAGILLRPPAVPGQEQDSAGNDGHYLVIKQLMPLFEERAPAALTAALRQQLEALAPLTTQDTRDRDFSDFRSAMRPAKKSEDWEQTYLNQLDHAKTSADRDRINLKLGGLYAERGDARARDYVEKIDDSELHTRARSFIDARLTANAMARKDTSRVSELCRTGQFVSLLKVYFLSQTAKLLPPSENEKALTLIDLATTEARRIDGLDPDSPRAFFAIANAMLVVNRAAVWGTVSDAIKASNSADGFGGEDGQLLVWMTDNEKYNYWSWTESAPDFDVDKIFGELTDFDYEKAVGLAKGLSGEAPRAVATIAIARAVFDQKRDRTAKAK
;
A
#
# COMPACT_ATOMS: atom_id res chain seq x y z
N MET A 1 -8.04 -26.86 -20.19
CA MET A 1 -7.88 -25.40 -20.21
C MET A 1 -6.65 -24.97 -19.42
N LEU A 2 -6.60 -25.11 -18.09
CA LEU A 2 -5.45 -24.68 -17.28
C LEU A 2 -4.10 -25.32 -17.66
N ILE A 3 -4.06 -26.63 -17.96
CA ILE A 3 -2.82 -27.31 -18.38
C ILE A 3 -2.29 -26.74 -19.71
N THR A 4 -3.20 -26.47 -20.65
CA THR A 4 -2.87 -25.82 -21.92
C THR A 4 -2.35 -24.41 -21.68
N LEU A 5 -3.05 -23.62 -20.87
CA LEU A 5 -2.62 -22.27 -20.50
C LEU A 5 -1.23 -22.27 -19.85
N ALA A 6 -0.96 -23.17 -18.91
CA ALA A 6 0.36 -23.28 -18.29
C ALA A 6 1.44 -23.60 -19.32
N SER A 7 1.18 -24.54 -20.25
CA SER A 7 2.13 -24.93 -21.30
C SER A 7 2.40 -23.77 -22.27
N ASP A 8 1.38 -22.98 -22.60
CA ASP A 8 1.51 -21.81 -23.46
C ASP A 8 2.19 -20.64 -22.75
N SER A 9 1.91 -20.45 -21.46
CA SER A 9 2.42 -19.33 -20.65
C SER A 9 3.94 -19.30 -20.55
N VAL A 10 4.60 -20.46 -20.60
CA VAL A 10 6.07 -20.56 -20.65
C VAL A 10 6.66 -19.76 -21.82
N LYS A 11 5.90 -19.60 -22.92
CA LYS A 11 6.30 -18.88 -24.13
C LYS A 11 5.84 -17.43 -24.16
N PHE A 12 5.19 -16.93 -23.10
CA PHE A 12 4.74 -15.55 -23.08
C PHE A 12 5.92 -14.59 -23.19
N SER A 13 5.76 -13.60 -24.07
CA SER A 13 6.67 -12.48 -24.23
C SER A 13 6.65 -11.54 -23.01
N ASP A 14 5.48 -11.37 -22.40
CA ASP A 14 5.32 -10.62 -21.16
C ASP A 14 5.81 -11.46 -19.97
N ALA A 15 6.92 -11.03 -19.38
CA ALA A 15 7.54 -11.72 -18.25
C ALA A 15 6.70 -11.67 -16.97
N ILE A 16 5.97 -10.58 -16.73
CA ILE A 16 5.06 -10.41 -15.58
C ILE A 16 3.91 -11.41 -15.74
N ALA A 17 3.28 -11.40 -16.92
CA ALA A 17 2.18 -12.30 -17.23
C ALA A 17 2.61 -13.77 -17.12
N ARG A 18 3.81 -14.12 -17.61
CA ARG A 18 4.35 -15.48 -17.54
C ARG A 18 4.46 -15.98 -16.10
N ALA A 19 5.19 -15.25 -15.26
CA ALA A 19 5.46 -15.67 -13.88
C ALA A 19 4.16 -15.77 -13.08
N ARG A 20 3.28 -14.76 -13.20
CA ARG A 20 1.99 -14.75 -12.50
C ARG A 20 1.05 -15.86 -12.97
N THR A 21 0.91 -16.06 -14.28
CA THR A 21 0.05 -17.11 -14.85
C THR A 21 0.45 -18.48 -14.32
N LEU A 22 1.75 -18.80 -14.32
CA LEU A 22 2.25 -20.07 -13.80
C LEU A 22 1.90 -20.26 -12.32
N ALA A 23 2.06 -19.22 -11.49
CA ALA A 23 1.77 -19.28 -10.06
C ALA A 23 0.27 -19.41 -9.76
N LEU A 24 -0.58 -18.68 -10.47
CA LEU A 24 -2.04 -18.76 -10.30
C LEU A 24 -2.60 -20.11 -10.78
N VAL A 25 -2.07 -20.66 -11.88
CA VAL A 25 -2.44 -22.01 -12.32
C VAL A 25 -1.97 -23.05 -11.29
N ALA A 26 -0.78 -22.88 -10.70
CA ALA A 26 -0.30 -23.76 -9.65
C ALA A 26 -1.19 -23.73 -8.39
N ASP A 27 -1.60 -22.54 -7.92
CA ASP A 27 -2.52 -22.37 -6.78
C ASP A 27 -3.85 -23.09 -7.03
N LEU A 28 -4.43 -23.00 -8.24
CA LEU A 28 -5.68 -23.67 -8.59
C LEU A 28 -5.54 -25.20 -8.75
N LEU A 29 -4.38 -25.68 -9.22
CA LEU A 29 -4.15 -27.12 -9.43
C LEU A 29 -3.76 -27.85 -8.15
N TRP A 30 -3.40 -27.14 -7.08
CA TRP A 30 -2.80 -27.73 -5.88
C TRP A 30 -3.58 -28.93 -5.32
N ASP A 31 -4.89 -28.79 -5.15
CA ASP A 31 -5.72 -29.85 -4.56
C ASP A 31 -5.93 -31.06 -5.49
N ASN A 32 -5.70 -30.90 -6.80
CA ASN A 32 -5.95 -31.93 -7.81
C ASN A 32 -4.66 -32.62 -8.31
N ASP A 33 -3.54 -31.90 -8.40
CA ASP A 33 -2.27 -32.38 -8.95
C ASP A 33 -1.09 -31.64 -8.30
N LYS A 34 -0.74 -32.06 -7.07
CA LYS A 34 0.31 -31.42 -6.26
C LYS A 34 1.69 -31.43 -6.91
N GLU A 35 2.05 -32.51 -7.60
CA GLU A 35 3.37 -32.62 -8.23
C GLU A 35 3.51 -31.62 -9.37
N ARG A 36 2.50 -31.52 -10.23
CA ARG A 36 2.49 -30.52 -11.29
C ARG A 36 2.41 -29.11 -10.74
N ALA A 37 1.58 -28.86 -9.73
CA ALA A 37 1.50 -27.54 -9.09
C ALA A 37 2.85 -27.10 -8.51
N ARG A 38 3.58 -27.99 -7.83
CA ARG A 38 4.97 -27.71 -7.37
C ARG A 38 5.91 -27.36 -8.52
N ALA A 39 5.86 -28.12 -9.62
CA ALA A 39 6.68 -27.83 -10.79
C ALA A 39 6.36 -26.46 -11.40
N LEU A 40 5.07 -26.10 -11.48
CA LEU A 40 4.63 -24.81 -11.98
C LEU A 40 5.04 -23.66 -11.07
N PHE A 41 4.97 -23.80 -9.75
CA PHE A 41 5.48 -22.79 -8.83
C PHE A 41 6.99 -22.57 -8.97
N ARG A 42 7.79 -23.63 -9.17
CA ARG A 42 9.23 -23.47 -9.45
C ARG A 42 9.48 -22.72 -10.75
N ALA A 43 8.78 -23.09 -11.82
CA ALA A 43 8.85 -22.39 -13.10
C ALA A 43 8.40 -20.92 -12.98
N ALA A 44 7.37 -20.64 -12.18
CA ALA A 44 6.93 -19.28 -11.87
C ALA A 44 8.02 -18.49 -11.17
N TRP A 45 8.67 -19.09 -10.16
CA TRP A 45 9.76 -18.48 -9.40
C TRP A 45 10.97 -18.13 -10.28
N GLU A 46 11.41 -19.06 -11.13
CA GLU A 46 12.47 -18.84 -12.12
C GLU A 46 12.13 -17.69 -13.08
N ALA A 47 10.85 -17.50 -13.41
CA ALA A 47 10.41 -16.40 -14.26
C ALA A 47 10.35 -15.03 -13.55
N THR A 48 10.44 -14.99 -12.21
CA THR A 48 10.29 -13.72 -11.45
C THR A 48 11.41 -12.73 -11.70
N ASP A 49 12.64 -13.15 -12.01
CA ASP A 49 13.74 -12.22 -12.29
C ASP A 49 13.45 -11.32 -13.49
N ALA A 50 12.98 -11.93 -14.59
CA ALA A 50 12.57 -11.19 -15.78
C ALA A 50 11.33 -10.33 -15.50
N ALA A 51 10.39 -10.83 -14.69
CA ALA A 51 9.19 -10.10 -14.31
C ALA A 51 9.50 -8.85 -13.48
N GLU A 52 10.38 -8.94 -12.49
CA GLU A 52 10.79 -7.80 -11.65
C GLU A 52 11.49 -6.73 -12.47
N LYS A 53 12.37 -7.13 -13.41
CA LYS A 53 13.01 -6.18 -14.33
C LYS A 53 11.98 -5.48 -15.24
N ALA A 54 11.05 -6.24 -15.80
CA ALA A 54 9.98 -5.69 -16.63
C ALA A 54 9.06 -4.75 -15.82
N ALA A 55 8.75 -5.11 -14.57
CA ALA A 55 7.96 -4.30 -13.66
C ALA A 55 8.66 -2.97 -13.32
N ASP A 56 9.99 -3.01 -13.11
CA ASP A 56 10.79 -1.79 -12.93
C ASP A 56 10.77 -0.90 -14.17
N GLU A 57 11.00 -1.47 -15.35
CA GLU A 57 10.97 -0.74 -16.62
C GLU A 57 9.58 -0.10 -16.86
N GLN A 58 8.50 -0.86 -16.64
CA GLN A 58 7.12 -0.36 -16.78
C GLN A 58 6.80 0.75 -15.78
N TYR A 59 7.17 0.58 -14.51
CA TYR A 59 6.95 1.57 -13.46
C TYR A 59 7.66 2.90 -13.79
N TRP A 60 8.94 2.84 -14.14
CA TRP A 60 9.69 4.04 -14.52
C TRP A 60 9.16 4.66 -15.81
N ALA A 61 8.86 3.85 -16.85
CA ALA A 61 8.28 4.35 -18.09
C ALA A 61 6.92 5.05 -17.86
N GLY A 62 6.07 4.51 -16.96
CA GLY A 62 4.83 5.15 -16.53
C GLY A 62 5.06 6.51 -15.87
N LEU A 63 5.99 6.57 -14.92
CA LEU A 63 6.38 7.84 -14.28
C LEU A 63 6.94 8.85 -15.28
N TYR A 64 7.78 8.42 -16.23
CA TYR A 64 8.34 9.28 -17.27
C TYR A 64 7.25 9.82 -18.22
N ARG A 65 6.36 8.95 -18.71
CA ARG A 65 5.25 9.34 -19.60
C ARG A 65 4.38 10.40 -18.93
N GLN A 66 4.09 10.23 -17.64
CA GLN A 66 3.25 11.16 -16.88
C GLN A 66 3.92 12.50 -16.59
N ARG A 67 5.23 12.55 -16.33
CA ARG A 67 5.95 13.83 -16.18
C ARG A 67 5.92 14.70 -17.43
N HIS A 68 5.75 14.08 -18.61
CA HIS A 68 5.81 14.78 -19.90
C HIS A 68 4.43 15.10 -20.52
N THR A 69 3.32 14.55 -20.00
CA THR A 69 1.97 14.78 -20.53
C THR A 69 1.09 15.68 -19.64
N GLN A 70 1.54 16.11 -18.46
CA GLN A 70 0.67 16.87 -17.54
C GLN A 70 0.46 18.33 -17.96
N THR A 71 -0.78 18.62 -18.37
CA THR A 71 -1.46 19.94 -18.24
C THR A 71 -2.33 20.00 -16.98
N SER A 72 -2.44 18.90 -16.23
CA SER A 72 -3.22 18.80 -14.99
C SER A 72 -2.49 17.90 -13.99
N GLY A 73 -1.95 18.47 -12.92
CA GLY A 73 -0.98 17.79 -12.06
C GLY A 73 -1.56 16.79 -11.05
N TYR A 74 -2.20 15.76 -11.57
CA TYR A 74 -2.62 14.54 -10.88
C TYR A 74 -2.55 13.36 -11.87
N SER A 75 -2.25 12.14 -11.39
CA SER A 75 -2.19 10.95 -12.26
C SER A 75 -2.50 9.66 -11.51
N ALA A 76 -3.22 8.74 -12.16
CA ALA A 76 -3.35 7.36 -11.72
C ALA A 76 -2.09 6.58 -12.12
N VAL A 77 -1.33 6.10 -11.13
CA VAL A 77 -0.16 5.24 -11.37
C VAL A 77 -0.50 3.83 -10.93
N ILE A 78 -0.20 2.86 -11.78
CA ILE A 78 -0.24 1.44 -11.43
C ILE A 78 0.96 1.20 -10.50
N PRO A 79 0.73 0.71 -9.27
CA PRO A 79 1.83 0.35 -8.39
C PRO A 79 2.67 -0.74 -9.04
N ARG A 80 3.99 -0.71 -8.79
CA ARG A 80 4.91 -1.75 -9.25
C ARG A 80 4.37 -3.14 -8.88
N PRO A 81 4.14 -4.05 -9.84
CA PRO A 81 3.76 -5.42 -9.53
C PRO A 81 4.85 -6.13 -8.71
N ALA A 82 4.51 -6.58 -7.50
CA ALA A 82 5.41 -7.35 -6.64
C ALA A 82 5.32 -8.86 -6.96
N VAL A 83 5.63 -9.22 -8.20
CA VAL A 83 5.39 -10.58 -8.74
C VAL A 83 6.14 -11.63 -7.93
N ARG A 84 7.39 -11.37 -7.54
CA ARG A 84 8.16 -12.31 -6.73
C ARG A 84 7.49 -12.59 -5.38
N ARG A 85 7.01 -11.54 -4.71
CA ARG A 85 6.31 -11.66 -3.42
C ARG A 85 5.01 -12.43 -3.57
N GLU A 86 4.29 -12.19 -4.66
CA GLU A 86 3.06 -12.90 -4.99
C GLU A 86 3.29 -14.42 -5.17
N VAL A 87 4.29 -14.81 -5.98
CA VAL A 87 4.65 -16.23 -6.17
C VAL A 87 5.05 -16.87 -4.84
N LEU A 88 5.88 -16.19 -4.04
CA LEU A 88 6.31 -16.67 -2.73
C LEU A 88 5.11 -16.92 -1.80
N ARG A 89 4.18 -15.96 -1.73
CA ARG A 89 2.97 -16.06 -0.90
C ARG A 89 2.09 -17.23 -1.33
N LEU A 90 1.81 -17.37 -2.63
CA LEU A 90 0.96 -18.45 -3.16
C LEU A 90 1.59 -19.83 -2.94
N ALA A 91 2.90 -19.95 -3.14
CA ALA A 91 3.63 -21.18 -2.85
C ALA A 91 3.59 -21.52 -1.36
N THR A 92 3.87 -20.53 -0.49
CA THR A 92 3.97 -20.74 0.97
C THR A 92 2.62 -21.08 1.61
N LYS A 93 1.52 -20.53 1.09
CA LYS A 93 0.15 -20.89 1.49
C LYS A 93 -0.11 -22.41 1.41
N HIS A 94 0.50 -23.08 0.44
CA HIS A 94 0.26 -24.49 0.14
C HIS A 94 1.37 -25.42 0.60
N ASP A 95 2.62 -24.97 0.51
CA ASP A 95 3.81 -25.74 0.83
C ASP A 95 4.91 -24.85 1.39
N ARG A 96 5.03 -24.87 2.71
CA ARG A 96 6.09 -24.17 3.43
C ARG A 96 7.49 -24.53 2.92
N SER A 97 7.73 -25.78 2.54
CA SER A 97 9.07 -26.21 2.10
C SER A 97 9.46 -25.54 0.78
N LEU A 98 8.48 -25.25 -0.07
CA LEU A 98 8.64 -24.53 -1.33
C LEU A 98 8.95 -23.05 -1.10
N GLY A 99 8.23 -22.40 -0.17
CA GLY A 99 8.55 -21.03 0.25
C GLY A 99 9.97 -20.90 0.83
N GLU A 100 10.41 -21.87 1.64
CA GLU A 100 11.78 -21.93 2.17
C GLU A 100 12.83 -22.24 1.09
N GLU A 101 12.48 -23.00 0.04
CA GLU A 101 13.33 -23.24 -1.12
C GLU A 101 13.61 -21.93 -1.87
N PHE A 102 12.56 -21.17 -2.16
CA PHE A 102 12.62 -19.87 -2.87
C PHE A 102 13.43 -18.82 -2.11
N LEU A 103 13.18 -18.66 -0.81
CA LEU A 103 13.96 -17.74 0.02
C LEU A 103 15.45 -18.11 0.06
N ARG A 104 15.79 -19.41 0.10
CA ARG A 104 17.19 -19.87 0.07
C ARG A 104 17.88 -19.62 -1.26
N GLN A 105 17.16 -19.73 -2.38
CA GLN A 105 17.70 -19.39 -3.70
C GLN A 105 18.07 -17.90 -3.73
N GLN A 106 17.14 -17.05 -3.30
CA GLN A 106 17.38 -15.62 -3.29
C GLN A 106 18.52 -15.18 -2.34
N GLN A 107 18.66 -15.81 -1.17
CA GLN A 107 19.80 -15.54 -0.28
C GLN A 107 21.15 -15.77 -0.96
N LYS A 108 21.24 -16.77 -1.84
CA LYS A 108 22.47 -17.02 -2.60
C LYS A 108 22.76 -15.91 -3.61
N ASP A 109 21.71 -15.38 -4.23
CA ASP A 109 21.82 -14.29 -5.21
C ASP A 109 22.15 -12.94 -4.53
N ASP A 110 21.59 -12.71 -3.34
CA ASP A 110 21.80 -11.51 -2.53
C ASP A 110 23.03 -11.58 -1.61
N ALA A 111 23.74 -12.72 -1.53
CA ALA A 111 24.93 -12.89 -0.69
C ALA A 111 26.06 -11.88 -0.98
N SER A 112 26.00 -11.19 -2.12
CA SER A 112 26.92 -10.10 -2.51
C SER A 112 26.56 -8.74 -1.91
N LYS A 113 25.36 -8.57 -1.34
CA LYS A 113 24.89 -7.34 -0.67
C LYS A 113 25.03 -7.51 0.84
N SER A 114 26.16 -7.05 1.38
CA SER A 114 26.53 -7.18 2.79
C SER A 114 25.42 -6.83 3.78
N GLN A 115 25.22 -7.67 4.81
CA GLN A 115 24.54 -7.29 6.06
C GLN A 115 25.18 -6.01 6.60
N ARG A 116 24.42 -4.92 6.64
CA ARG A 116 24.87 -3.66 7.24
C ARG A 116 23.89 -3.24 8.32
N PRO A 117 24.38 -2.78 9.49
CA PRO A 117 23.57 -1.97 10.39
C PRO A 117 23.10 -0.75 9.62
N GLY A 118 21.80 -0.49 9.63
CA GLY A 118 21.23 0.73 9.05
C GLY A 118 20.28 1.40 10.03
N PRO A 119 19.77 2.59 9.69
CA PRO A 119 18.98 3.41 10.61
C PRO A 119 17.66 2.76 11.06
N LEU A 120 17.18 1.76 10.33
CA LEU A 120 15.95 1.01 10.62
C LEU A 120 16.22 -0.44 11.08
N GLY A 121 17.41 -0.68 11.64
CA GLY A 121 17.87 -1.98 12.13
C GLY A 121 18.79 -2.70 11.15
N TYR A 122 19.00 -4.00 11.39
CA TYR A 122 19.84 -4.83 10.52
C TYR A 122 19.14 -5.07 9.18
N TRP A 123 19.82 -4.69 8.10
CA TRP A 123 19.35 -4.90 6.74
C TRP A 123 19.85 -6.24 6.21
N ASP A 124 18.94 -7.20 6.13
CA ASP A 124 19.09 -8.43 5.39
C ASP A 124 17.87 -8.55 4.47
N ALA A 125 18.09 -8.40 3.15
CA ALA A 125 17.03 -8.34 2.16
C ALA A 125 16.14 -9.60 2.17
N SER A 126 16.73 -10.76 2.45
CA SER A 126 15.97 -12.00 2.56
C SER A 126 15.08 -12.01 3.81
N MET A 127 15.58 -11.49 4.93
CA MET A 127 14.81 -11.41 6.17
C MET A 127 13.66 -10.42 6.06
N ILE A 128 13.88 -9.27 5.40
CA ILE A 128 12.83 -8.28 5.13
C ILE A 128 11.74 -8.92 4.27
N GLN A 129 12.09 -9.58 3.17
CA GLN A 129 11.09 -10.22 2.32
C GLN A 129 10.37 -11.39 2.98
N ARG A 130 11.06 -12.15 3.85
CA ARG A 130 10.39 -13.15 4.69
C ARG A 130 9.33 -12.50 5.58
N MET A 131 9.63 -11.37 6.20
CA MET A 131 8.68 -10.63 7.05
C MET A 131 7.52 -10.07 6.23
N GLU A 132 7.78 -9.51 5.05
CA GLU A 132 6.72 -9.03 4.15
C GLU A 132 5.82 -10.18 3.69
N ALA A 133 6.37 -11.32 3.28
CA ALA A 133 5.58 -12.48 2.89
C ALA A 133 4.80 -13.07 4.08
N ALA A 134 5.38 -13.06 5.28
CA ALA A 134 4.65 -13.44 6.50
C ALA A 134 3.49 -12.47 6.79
N ARG A 135 3.67 -11.17 6.56
CA ARG A 135 2.59 -10.18 6.65
C ARG A 135 1.51 -10.45 5.59
N ASP A 136 1.87 -10.73 4.35
CA ASP A 136 0.89 -11.04 3.31
C ASP A 136 0.07 -12.32 3.65
N LEU A 137 0.70 -13.32 4.27
CA LEU A 137 0.00 -14.50 4.80
C LEU A 137 -0.92 -14.13 5.96
N LEU A 138 -0.48 -13.24 6.84
CA LEU A 138 -1.29 -12.74 7.94
C LEU A 138 -2.51 -12.00 7.40
N ASP A 139 -2.35 -11.10 6.44
CA ASP A 139 -3.42 -10.35 5.78
C ASP A 139 -4.43 -11.28 5.10
N ALA A 140 -3.98 -12.41 4.56
CA ALA A 140 -4.81 -13.49 4.03
C ALA A 140 -5.45 -14.42 5.10
N ASP A 141 -5.44 -14.01 6.37
CA ASP A 141 -5.97 -14.74 7.53
C ASP A 141 -5.30 -16.11 7.80
N LEU A 142 -4.06 -16.30 7.33
CA LEU A 142 -3.25 -17.50 7.55
C LEU A 142 -2.28 -17.30 8.73
N THR A 143 -2.79 -16.88 9.89
CA THR A 143 -1.98 -16.47 11.06
C THR A 143 -0.95 -17.51 11.50
N GLU A 144 -1.30 -18.79 11.56
CA GLU A 144 -0.36 -19.85 11.94
C GLU A 144 0.76 -20.04 10.92
N ALA A 145 0.43 -19.98 9.63
CA ALA A 145 1.43 -20.07 8.56
C ALA A 145 2.36 -18.85 8.57
N ALA A 146 1.80 -17.65 8.77
CA ALA A 146 2.56 -16.42 8.93
C ALA A 146 3.55 -16.50 10.09
N LEU A 147 3.11 -16.94 11.27
CA LEU A 147 3.96 -17.12 12.46
C LEU A 147 5.08 -18.14 12.22
N GLN A 148 4.74 -19.28 11.64
CA GLN A 148 5.72 -20.33 11.31
C GLN A 148 6.76 -19.86 10.30
N PHE A 149 6.34 -19.07 9.31
CA PHE A 149 7.20 -18.55 8.27
C PHE A 149 8.10 -17.41 8.77
N ALA A 150 7.60 -16.57 9.67
CA ALA A 150 8.35 -15.49 10.33
C ALA A 150 9.35 -16.02 11.37
N ALA A 151 9.09 -17.17 12.00
CA ALA A 151 9.85 -17.66 13.15
C ALA A 151 11.40 -17.63 13.01
N PRO A 152 12.02 -17.95 11.85
CA PRO A 152 13.48 -17.89 11.71
C PRO A 152 14.07 -16.48 11.80
N ALA A 153 13.26 -15.45 11.55
CA ALA A 153 13.69 -14.06 11.42
C ALA A 153 13.09 -13.15 12.51
N ILE A 154 12.08 -13.62 13.24
CA ILE A 154 11.34 -12.81 14.21
C ILE A 154 12.17 -12.35 15.42
N GLY A 155 13.36 -12.93 15.62
CA GLY A 155 14.33 -12.51 16.64
C GLY A 155 15.26 -11.39 16.18
N VAL A 156 15.21 -10.97 14.91
CA VAL A 156 16.05 -9.89 14.37
C VAL A 156 15.31 -8.56 14.54
N ILE A 157 15.95 -7.60 15.20
CA ILE A 157 15.33 -6.28 15.41
C ILE A 157 15.57 -5.41 14.16
N ASN A 158 14.50 -5.20 13.40
CA ASN A 158 14.41 -4.28 12.27
C ASN A 158 12.96 -3.81 12.08
N TYR A 159 12.75 -2.80 11.22
CA TYR A 159 11.41 -2.26 10.97
C TYR A 159 10.44 -3.35 10.49
N ALA A 160 10.84 -4.22 9.57
CA ALA A 160 9.96 -5.25 8.99
C ALA A 160 9.44 -6.24 10.04
N THR A 161 10.27 -6.60 11.02
CA THR A 161 9.86 -7.47 12.14
C THR A 161 8.89 -6.75 13.06
N VAL A 162 9.16 -5.49 13.41
CA VAL A 162 8.25 -4.72 14.28
C VAL A 162 6.94 -4.37 13.57
N ASP A 163 6.98 -4.17 12.26
CA ASP A 163 5.81 -3.97 11.41
C ASP A 163 4.94 -5.22 11.34
N PHE A 164 5.56 -6.39 11.11
CA PHE A 164 4.87 -7.68 11.19
C PHE A 164 4.22 -7.89 12.56
N LEU A 165 4.90 -7.58 13.66
CA LEU A 165 4.32 -7.66 15.00
C LEU A 165 3.15 -6.69 15.17
N SER A 166 3.24 -5.48 14.62
CA SER A 166 2.17 -4.49 14.66
C SER A 166 0.92 -5.02 13.93
N SER A 167 1.07 -5.61 12.73
CA SER A 167 -0.03 -6.27 12.03
C SER A 167 -0.55 -7.50 12.76
N LEU A 168 0.35 -8.32 13.34
CA LEU A 168 -0.04 -9.49 14.14
C LEU A 168 -0.90 -9.06 15.33
N ARG A 169 -0.59 -7.92 15.95
CA ARG A 169 -1.31 -7.40 17.10
C ARG A 169 -2.76 -7.05 16.76
N GLU A 170 -3.03 -6.56 15.56
CA GLU A 170 -4.39 -6.26 15.10
C GLU A 170 -5.27 -7.52 15.05
N LYS A 171 -4.66 -8.69 14.84
CA LYS A 171 -5.36 -9.99 14.77
C LYS A 171 -5.26 -10.82 16.05
N ASN A 172 -4.12 -10.79 16.72
CA ASN A 172 -3.80 -11.55 17.92
C ASN A 172 -2.85 -10.76 18.84
N PRO A 173 -3.40 -9.87 19.69
CA PRO A 173 -2.61 -9.03 20.58
C PRO A 173 -1.70 -9.81 21.53
N ALA A 174 -2.16 -10.94 22.05
CA ALA A 174 -1.40 -11.73 23.03
C ALA A 174 -0.13 -12.33 22.41
N ALA A 175 -0.24 -12.93 21.22
CA ALA A 175 0.90 -13.50 20.52
C ALA A 175 1.93 -12.44 20.09
N ALA A 176 1.46 -11.26 19.68
CA ALA A 176 2.31 -10.14 19.31
C ALA A 176 3.04 -9.55 20.53
N ASP A 177 2.32 -9.29 21.62
CA ASP A 177 2.87 -8.70 22.85
C ASP A 177 3.92 -9.63 23.50
N GLU A 178 3.71 -10.95 23.46
CA GLU A 178 4.69 -11.96 23.90
C GLU A 178 6.01 -11.87 23.10
N ARG A 179 5.91 -11.79 21.77
CA ARG A 179 7.07 -11.71 20.88
C ARG A 179 7.78 -10.37 20.97
N TYR A 180 7.01 -9.28 21.13
CA TYR A 180 7.58 -7.96 21.38
C TYR A 180 8.36 -7.94 22.71
N ALA A 181 7.83 -8.55 23.77
CA ALA A 181 8.56 -8.69 25.03
C ALA A 181 9.89 -9.47 24.86
N ALA A 182 9.89 -10.51 24.03
CA ALA A 182 11.12 -11.24 23.69
C ALA A 182 12.13 -10.36 22.91
N LEU A 183 11.66 -9.52 21.97
CA LEU A 183 12.51 -8.55 21.28
C LEU A 183 13.13 -7.52 22.23
N LEU A 184 12.38 -7.04 23.22
CA LEU A 184 12.91 -6.14 24.25
C LEU A 184 14.04 -6.82 25.05
N ALA A 185 13.85 -8.09 25.43
CA ALA A 185 14.87 -8.86 26.13
C ALA A 185 16.13 -9.06 25.28
N LEU A 186 15.96 -9.36 23.98
CA LEU A 186 17.07 -9.47 23.02
C LEU A 186 17.83 -8.14 22.86
N ALA A 187 17.10 -7.02 22.74
CA ALA A 187 17.70 -5.69 22.64
C ALA A 187 18.51 -5.32 23.89
N ALA A 188 17.98 -5.64 25.08
CA ALA A 188 18.67 -5.40 26.34
C ALA A 188 19.97 -6.20 26.45
N ALA A 189 19.97 -7.44 25.97
CA ALA A 189 21.14 -8.33 26.02
C ALA A 189 22.17 -8.06 24.90
N ASN A 190 21.78 -7.37 23.83
CA ASN A 190 22.65 -7.13 22.69
C ASN A 190 23.51 -5.87 22.88
N PRO A 191 24.85 -5.99 22.94
CA PRO A 191 25.73 -4.83 23.06
C PRO A 191 25.73 -3.94 21.80
N LEU A 192 25.29 -4.47 20.65
CA LEU A 192 25.17 -3.72 19.40
C LEU A 192 23.84 -2.97 19.28
N SER A 193 22.90 -3.15 20.22
CA SER A 193 21.68 -2.34 20.23
C SER A 193 22.00 -0.87 20.54
N ASP A 194 21.43 0.01 19.75
CA ASP A 194 21.72 1.44 19.75
C ASP A 194 20.44 2.28 19.79
N ALA A 195 20.60 3.60 19.62
CA ALA A 195 19.47 4.52 19.63
C ALA A 195 18.42 4.20 18.55
N ASN A 196 18.85 3.78 17.35
CA ASN A 196 17.94 3.38 16.28
C ASN A 196 17.18 2.10 16.60
N THR A 197 17.81 1.16 17.30
CA THR A 197 17.13 -0.03 17.83
C THR A 197 15.96 0.39 18.74
N VAL A 198 16.19 1.36 19.63
CA VAL A 198 15.14 1.89 20.52
C VAL A 198 14.05 2.61 19.73
N SER A 199 14.44 3.41 18.73
CA SER A 199 13.50 4.12 17.86
C SER A 199 12.55 3.16 17.14
N VAL A 200 13.09 2.10 16.50
CA VAL A 200 12.29 1.07 15.82
C VAL A 200 11.37 0.33 16.79
N LEU A 201 11.85 -0.05 17.98
CA LEU A 201 11.02 -0.73 18.98
C LEU A 201 9.92 0.17 19.55
N SER A 202 10.11 1.50 19.55
CA SER A 202 9.10 2.45 20.05
C SER A 202 7.85 2.48 19.15
N SER A 203 8.02 2.21 17.85
CA SER A 203 6.94 2.20 16.87
C SER A 203 5.82 1.24 17.24
N TYR A 204 6.15 0.04 17.75
CA TYR A 204 5.14 -0.95 18.17
C TYR A 204 4.12 -0.39 19.19
N LEU A 205 4.58 0.46 20.11
CA LEU A 205 3.76 0.98 21.20
C LEU A 205 3.09 2.31 20.88
N PHE A 206 3.76 3.16 20.10
CA PHE A 206 3.40 4.58 20.02
C PHE A 206 3.06 5.05 18.62
N THR A 207 3.64 4.44 17.58
CA THR A 207 3.43 4.79 16.18
C THR A 207 3.45 3.51 15.33
N PRO A 208 2.46 2.61 15.48
CA PRO A 208 2.43 1.37 14.73
C PRO A 208 2.49 1.67 13.23
N HIS A 209 3.24 0.86 12.47
CA HIS A 209 3.48 1.01 11.03
C HIS A 209 4.26 2.27 10.59
N LEU A 210 4.73 3.10 11.52
CA LEU A 210 5.56 4.27 11.24
C LEU A 210 6.89 4.17 11.98
N PHE A 211 7.97 4.14 11.22
CA PHE A 211 9.33 3.94 11.72
C PHE A 211 10.21 5.15 11.44
N LEU A 212 11.06 5.46 12.40
CA LEU A 212 12.04 6.54 12.31
C LEU A 212 13.41 6.00 12.67
N GLY A 213 14.37 6.30 11.81
CA GLY A 213 15.77 6.02 12.02
C GLY A 213 16.62 7.25 11.75
N PHE A 214 17.79 7.31 12.36
CA PHE A 214 18.70 8.45 12.23
C PHE A 214 20.08 8.00 11.76
N THR A 215 20.73 8.87 11.01
CA THR A 215 22.14 8.75 10.60
C THR A 215 22.82 10.10 10.79
N ALA A 216 24.14 10.15 10.69
CA ALA A 216 24.91 11.41 10.76
C ALA A 216 24.48 12.46 9.71
N GLY A 217 23.85 12.06 8.60
CA GLY A 217 23.44 12.96 7.51
C GLY A 217 21.95 13.31 7.47
N GLY A 218 21.10 12.69 8.29
CA GLY A 218 19.65 12.82 8.12
C GLY A 218 18.82 11.78 8.86
N ALA A 219 17.50 11.86 8.69
CA ALA A 219 16.55 10.89 9.19
C ALA A 219 15.98 10.03 8.05
N SER A 220 15.68 8.77 8.36
CA SER A 220 14.96 7.84 7.51
C SER A 220 13.59 7.61 8.11
N ILE A 221 12.54 7.82 7.33
CA ILE A 221 11.15 7.58 7.74
C ILE A 221 10.60 6.50 6.82
N GLU A 222 9.97 5.49 7.40
CA GLU A 222 9.33 4.39 6.66
C GLU A 222 7.90 4.20 7.18
N GLY A 223 6.96 4.03 6.25
CA GLY A 223 5.56 3.74 6.54
C GLY A 223 4.68 4.95 6.94
N TYR A 224 3.46 4.64 7.36
CA TYR A 224 2.43 5.60 7.75
C TYR A 224 1.81 5.14 9.08
N PRO A 225 1.44 6.07 9.99
CA PRO A 225 0.91 5.69 11.28
C PRO A 225 -0.43 4.96 11.12
N GLY A 226 -0.59 3.86 11.84
CA GLY A 226 -1.87 3.15 11.95
C GLY A 226 -2.98 4.06 12.49
N GLN A 227 -4.23 3.81 12.07
CA GLN A 227 -5.38 4.66 12.43
C GLN A 227 -5.74 4.62 13.92
N THR A 228 -5.37 3.55 14.63
CA THR A 228 -5.72 3.37 16.05
C THR A 228 -4.48 3.04 16.87
N ARG A 229 -4.36 3.67 18.03
CA ARG A 229 -3.24 3.40 18.94
C ARG A 229 -3.47 2.08 19.67
N PRO A 230 -2.47 1.21 19.77
CA PRO A 230 -2.59 -0.05 20.49
C PRO A 230 -2.77 0.20 21.99
N GLU A 231 -3.82 -0.36 22.60
CA GLU A 231 -3.96 -0.40 24.05
C GLU A 231 -3.06 -1.52 24.60
N VAL A 232 -1.87 -1.15 25.09
CA VAL A 232 -0.84 -2.09 25.55
C VAL A 232 -0.78 -2.12 27.07
N ALA A 233 -0.60 -3.33 27.64
CA ALA A 233 -0.48 -3.52 29.08
C ALA A 233 0.61 -2.61 29.70
N PRO A 234 0.35 -1.95 30.84
CA PRO A 234 1.32 -1.06 31.49
C PRO A 234 2.67 -1.72 31.80
N THR A 235 2.66 -3.03 32.08
CA THR A 235 3.86 -3.82 32.33
C THR A 235 4.78 -3.89 31.11
N LEU A 236 4.22 -4.03 29.90
CA LEU A 236 4.98 -4.08 28.65
C LEU A 236 5.52 -2.69 28.26
N GLN A 237 4.74 -1.63 28.51
CA GLN A 237 5.21 -0.24 28.35
C GLN A 237 6.39 0.05 29.28
N LEU A 238 6.31 -0.37 30.55
CA LEU A 238 7.41 -0.22 31.50
C LEU A 238 8.65 -1.03 31.10
N ALA A 239 8.47 -2.24 30.56
CA ALA A 239 9.58 -3.05 30.05
C ALA A 239 10.30 -2.35 28.89
N PHE A 240 9.55 -1.71 27.98
CA PHE A 240 10.13 -0.87 26.93
C PHE A 240 10.94 0.28 27.54
N PHE A 241 10.38 1.09 28.44
CA PHE A 241 11.10 2.24 29.00
C PHE A 241 12.39 1.85 29.73
N ARG A 242 12.38 0.72 30.45
CA ARG A 242 13.58 0.18 31.10
C ARG A 242 14.64 -0.25 30.07
N THR A 243 14.22 -0.96 29.03
CA THR A 243 15.11 -1.40 27.94
C THR A 243 15.71 -0.22 27.20
N ALA A 244 14.86 0.73 26.81
CA ALA A 244 15.23 1.96 26.13
C ALA A 244 16.22 2.78 26.96
N ALA A 245 15.97 2.99 28.25
CA ALA A 245 16.91 3.68 29.13
C ALA A 245 18.24 2.92 29.25
N GLY A 246 18.22 1.60 29.39
CA GLY A 246 19.44 0.78 29.46
C GLY A 246 20.32 0.86 28.21
N ILE A 247 19.73 1.10 27.04
CA ILE A 247 20.46 1.31 25.78
C ILE A 247 20.89 2.77 25.63
N LEU A 248 19.97 3.72 25.83
CA LEU A 248 20.21 5.14 25.60
C LEU A 248 21.14 5.78 26.65
N LEU A 249 21.28 5.20 27.84
CA LEU A 249 22.21 5.67 28.87
C LEU A 249 23.62 5.09 28.73
N ARG A 250 23.90 4.33 27.66
CA ARG A 250 25.26 3.88 27.38
C ARG A 250 26.17 5.09 27.12
N PRO A 251 27.45 5.04 27.53
CA PRO A 251 28.37 6.15 27.33
C PRO A 251 28.46 6.55 25.85
N PRO A 252 28.48 7.86 25.54
CA PRO A 252 28.60 8.32 24.17
C PRO A 252 29.96 7.90 23.59
N ALA A 253 29.97 7.57 22.30
CA ALA A 253 31.19 7.24 21.59
C ALA A 253 32.02 8.49 21.31
N VAL A 254 33.35 8.34 21.24
CA VAL A 254 34.25 9.43 20.84
C VAL A 254 33.92 9.81 19.38
N PRO A 255 33.78 11.11 19.04
CA PRO A 255 33.51 11.54 17.68
C PRO A 255 34.51 10.97 16.66
N GLY A 256 34.00 10.37 15.59
CA GLY A 256 34.78 9.69 14.55
C GLY A 256 35.14 8.23 14.87
N GLN A 257 34.72 7.71 16.03
CA GLN A 257 34.86 6.30 16.42
C GLN A 257 33.50 5.62 16.67
N GLU A 258 32.41 6.22 16.20
CA GLU A 258 31.08 5.64 16.29
C GLU A 258 31.01 4.35 15.46
N GLN A 259 30.65 3.24 16.11
CA GLN A 259 30.45 1.94 15.46
C GLN A 259 28.96 1.56 15.36
N ASP A 260 28.07 2.41 15.87
CA ASP A 260 26.62 2.20 15.83
C ASP A 260 25.97 2.89 14.62
N SER A 261 24.70 2.57 14.37
CA SER A 261 23.99 3.05 13.17
C SER A 261 23.49 4.50 13.28
N ALA A 262 23.44 5.04 14.50
CA ALA A 262 22.85 6.35 14.80
C ALA A 262 23.89 7.48 14.84
N GLY A 263 25.11 7.16 15.28
CA GLY A 263 26.11 8.12 15.73
C GLY A 263 25.64 8.96 16.92
N ASN A 264 26.50 9.86 17.38
CA ASN A 264 26.15 10.81 18.44
C ASN A 264 24.92 11.68 18.09
N ASP A 265 24.82 12.10 16.82
CA ASP A 265 23.70 12.90 16.32
C ASP A 265 22.36 12.13 16.38
N GLY A 266 22.32 10.89 15.90
CA GLY A 266 21.11 10.07 15.99
C GLY A 266 20.76 9.70 17.43
N HIS A 267 21.75 9.43 18.28
CA HIS A 267 21.54 9.18 19.70
C HIS A 267 20.85 10.35 20.40
N TYR A 268 21.35 11.57 20.17
CA TYR A 268 20.73 12.79 20.68
C TYR A 268 19.29 12.96 20.18
N LEU A 269 19.06 12.76 18.88
CA LEU A 269 17.73 12.92 18.28
C LEU A 269 16.70 11.91 18.81
N VAL A 270 17.09 10.65 19.03
CA VAL A 270 16.19 9.64 19.61
C VAL A 270 15.79 10.01 21.04
N ILE A 271 16.75 10.45 21.87
CA ILE A 271 16.43 10.90 23.24
C ILE A 271 15.51 12.13 23.19
N LYS A 272 15.85 13.14 22.38
CA LYS A 272 15.03 14.35 22.19
C LYS A 272 13.61 14.00 21.75
N GLN A 273 13.47 13.00 20.89
CA GLN A 273 12.19 12.58 20.32
C GLN A 273 11.31 11.82 21.31
N LEU A 274 11.90 10.93 22.10
CA LEU A 274 11.18 10.10 23.08
C LEU A 274 10.99 10.79 24.44
N MET A 275 11.71 11.88 24.73
CA MET A 275 11.65 12.57 26.02
C MET A 275 10.23 12.87 26.50
N PRO A 276 9.30 13.41 25.69
CA PRO A 276 7.94 13.68 26.14
C PRO A 276 7.20 12.42 26.61
N LEU A 277 7.46 11.26 25.99
CA LEU A 277 6.87 9.98 26.39
C LEU A 277 7.45 9.49 27.72
N PHE A 278 8.75 9.69 27.94
CA PHE A 278 9.38 9.40 29.23
C PHE A 278 8.86 10.30 30.35
N GLU A 279 8.65 11.59 30.07
CA GLU A 279 8.07 12.54 31.02
C GLU A 279 6.63 12.19 31.41
N GLU A 280 5.83 11.73 30.45
CA GLU A 280 4.42 11.39 30.67
C GLU A 280 4.26 10.02 31.36
N ARG A 281 5.08 9.02 31.02
CA ARG A 281 4.76 7.60 31.30
C ARG A 281 5.86 6.79 31.98
N ALA A 282 7.11 7.26 32.00
CA ALA A 282 8.21 6.51 32.60
C ALA A 282 8.45 6.92 34.08
N PRO A 283 9.12 6.08 34.88
CA PRO A 283 9.57 6.46 36.21
C PRO A 283 10.51 7.68 36.16
N ALA A 284 10.29 8.66 37.04
CA ALA A 284 11.01 9.94 37.06
C ALA A 284 12.55 9.81 37.08
N ALA A 285 13.08 8.76 37.72
CA ALA A 285 14.51 8.49 37.75
C ALA A 285 15.11 8.21 36.36
N LEU A 286 14.39 7.50 35.49
CA LEU A 286 14.84 7.24 34.12
C LEU A 286 14.83 8.53 33.29
N THR A 287 13.79 9.34 33.45
CA THR A 287 13.65 10.63 32.78
C THR A 287 14.77 11.59 33.17
N ALA A 288 15.11 11.67 34.47
CA ALA A 288 16.23 12.49 34.94
C ALA A 288 17.57 12.03 34.36
N ALA A 289 17.83 10.72 34.34
CA ALA A 289 19.06 10.17 33.76
C ALA A 289 19.17 10.47 32.25
N LEU A 290 18.06 10.36 31.50
CA LEU A 290 18.06 10.65 30.06
C LEU A 290 18.27 12.14 29.77
N ARG A 291 17.74 13.04 30.60
CA ARG A 291 18.04 14.47 30.47
C ARG A 291 19.53 14.74 30.67
N GLN A 292 20.15 14.12 31.67
CA GLN A 292 21.59 14.23 31.88
C GLN A 292 22.39 13.69 30.69
N GLN A 293 21.96 12.57 30.12
CA GLN A 293 22.60 12.01 28.92
C GLN A 293 22.45 12.93 27.70
N LEU A 294 21.29 13.57 27.53
CA LEU A 294 21.06 14.54 26.45
C LEU A 294 22.02 15.73 26.55
N GLU A 295 22.24 16.26 27.76
CA GLU A 295 23.22 17.31 28.02
C GLU A 295 24.66 16.86 27.74
N ALA A 296 25.00 15.59 28.05
CA ALA A 296 26.31 15.03 27.77
C ALA A 296 26.57 14.82 26.26
N LEU A 297 25.52 14.52 25.48
CA LEU A 297 25.59 14.39 24.02
C LEU A 297 25.62 15.74 23.31
N ALA A 298 24.98 16.78 23.85
CA ALA A 298 24.89 18.11 23.22
C ALA A 298 26.22 18.67 22.68
N PRO A 299 27.36 18.64 23.41
CA PRO A 299 28.64 19.14 22.87
C PRO A 299 29.26 18.25 21.78
N LEU A 300 28.79 17.01 21.61
CA LEU A 300 29.26 16.04 20.61
C LEU A 300 28.43 16.09 19.32
N THR A 301 27.40 16.94 19.26
CA THR A 301 26.45 17.01 18.15
C THR A 301 26.56 18.30 17.36
N THR A 302 26.16 18.25 16.09
CA THR A 302 26.12 19.45 15.24
C THR A 302 25.04 20.43 15.69
N GLN A 303 25.21 21.72 15.38
CA GLN A 303 24.18 22.73 15.65
C GLN A 303 22.88 22.42 14.90
N ASP A 304 22.99 22.04 13.62
CA ASP A 304 21.86 21.61 12.79
C ASP A 304 21.05 20.48 13.45
N THR A 305 21.73 19.48 14.04
CA THR A 305 21.07 18.38 14.76
C THR A 305 20.34 18.86 16.02
N ARG A 306 20.93 19.80 16.77
CA ARG A 306 20.29 20.37 17.96
C ARG A 306 19.04 21.18 17.62
N ASP A 307 19.09 21.93 16.53
CA ASP A 307 17.99 22.79 16.05
C ASP A 307 16.91 22.01 15.29
N ARG A 308 17.23 20.82 14.77
CA ARG A 308 16.29 19.98 14.00
C ARG A 308 15.05 19.62 14.81
N ASP A 309 13.89 19.84 14.21
CA ASP A 309 12.59 19.55 14.82
C ASP A 309 11.82 18.47 14.05
N PHE A 310 11.33 17.47 14.78
CA PHE A 310 10.53 16.36 14.25
C PHE A 310 9.09 16.45 14.78
N SER A 311 8.54 17.67 14.83
CA SER A 311 7.21 17.94 15.38
C SER A 311 6.09 17.19 14.66
N ASP A 312 6.22 16.93 13.36
CA ASP A 312 5.26 16.09 12.62
C ASP A 312 5.24 14.65 13.12
N PHE A 313 6.41 14.04 13.33
CA PHE A 313 6.50 12.68 13.90
C PHE A 313 6.09 12.67 15.39
N ARG A 314 6.44 13.70 16.17
CA ARG A 314 5.93 13.82 17.55
C ARG A 314 4.41 13.97 17.60
N SER A 315 3.83 14.60 16.59
CA SER A 315 2.38 14.68 16.43
C SER A 315 1.76 13.32 16.14
N ALA A 316 2.46 12.45 15.37
CA ALA A 316 2.06 11.05 15.18
C ALA A 316 2.16 10.19 16.45
N MET A 317 3.10 10.48 17.36
CA MET A 317 3.23 9.80 18.67
C MET A 317 2.21 10.27 19.73
N ARG A 318 1.64 11.46 19.54
CA ARG A 318 0.57 12.00 20.40
C ARG A 318 -0.76 11.37 19.98
N PRO A 319 -1.75 11.23 20.90
CA PRO A 319 -3.09 10.85 20.48
C PRO A 319 -3.53 11.78 19.35
N ALA A 320 -4.11 11.22 18.28
CA ALA A 320 -4.60 11.99 17.15
C ALA A 320 -5.39 13.18 17.69
N LYS A 321 -4.86 14.37 17.47
CA LYS A 321 -5.60 15.62 17.72
C LYS A 321 -6.94 15.46 17.02
N LYS A 322 -8.03 15.79 17.72
CA LYS A 322 -9.32 15.73 17.05
C LYS A 322 -9.26 16.64 15.84
N SER A 323 -10.03 16.32 14.81
CA SER A 323 -9.98 17.05 13.56
C SER A 323 -10.22 18.57 13.76
N GLU A 324 -10.99 18.94 14.78
CA GLU A 324 -11.22 20.32 15.23
C GLU A 324 -9.94 21.03 15.73
N ASP A 325 -9.01 20.32 16.35
CA ASP A 325 -7.75 20.90 16.84
C ASP A 325 -6.77 21.22 15.68
N TRP A 326 -6.81 20.43 14.61
CA TRP A 326 -6.04 20.69 13.39
C TRP A 326 -6.58 21.88 12.62
N GLU A 327 -7.90 21.99 12.53
CA GLU A 327 -8.57 23.13 11.93
C GLU A 327 -8.16 24.43 12.61
N GLN A 328 -8.23 24.51 13.94
CA GLN A 328 -7.79 25.70 14.68
C GLN A 328 -6.31 25.99 14.48
N THR A 329 -5.47 24.94 14.41
CA THR A 329 -4.03 25.09 14.16
C THR A 329 -3.77 25.75 12.80
N TYR A 330 -4.44 25.28 11.74
CA TYR A 330 -4.26 25.84 10.40
C TYR A 330 -4.89 27.23 10.26
N LEU A 331 -6.02 27.51 10.90
CA LEU A 331 -6.59 28.86 10.93
C LEU A 331 -5.63 29.85 11.61
N ASN A 332 -5.06 29.49 12.76
CA ASN A 332 -4.07 30.32 13.42
C ASN A 332 -2.83 30.54 12.55
N GLN A 333 -2.36 29.51 11.83
CA GLN A 333 -1.25 29.66 10.88
C GLN A 333 -1.62 30.61 9.73
N LEU A 334 -2.86 30.54 9.23
CA LEU A 334 -3.35 31.41 8.15
C LEU A 334 -3.33 32.88 8.56
N ASP A 335 -3.75 33.17 9.80
CA ASP A 335 -3.74 34.54 10.36
C ASP A 335 -2.33 35.14 10.47
N HIS A 336 -1.30 34.29 10.62
CA HIS A 336 0.10 34.71 10.77
C HIS A 336 0.93 34.52 9.49
N ALA A 337 0.31 34.07 8.39
CA ALA A 337 0.99 33.82 7.14
C ALA A 337 1.46 35.13 6.50
N LYS A 338 2.75 35.19 6.14
CA LYS A 338 3.39 36.43 5.63
C LYS A 338 3.47 36.49 4.12
N THR A 339 3.37 35.35 3.44
CA THR A 339 3.55 35.24 1.99
C THR A 339 2.32 34.63 1.33
N SER A 340 2.11 34.92 0.04
CA SER A 340 1.05 34.29 -0.76
C SER A 340 1.26 32.76 -0.82
N ALA A 341 2.49 32.30 -1.02
CA ALA A 341 2.83 30.88 -0.99
C ALA A 341 2.48 30.19 0.35
N ASP A 342 2.73 30.84 1.49
CA ASP A 342 2.34 30.30 2.81
C ASP A 342 0.82 30.19 2.93
N ARG A 343 0.07 31.21 2.48
CA ARG A 343 -1.40 31.20 2.50
C ARG A 343 -1.97 30.11 1.60
N ASP A 344 -1.45 29.96 0.40
CA ASP A 344 -1.86 28.93 -0.55
C ASP A 344 -1.67 27.52 0.02
N ARG A 345 -0.52 27.26 0.65
CA ARG A 345 -0.23 25.98 1.32
C ARG A 345 -1.19 25.72 2.48
N ILE A 346 -1.51 26.73 3.29
CA ILE A 346 -2.42 26.58 4.43
C ILE A 346 -3.87 26.40 3.95
N ASN A 347 -4.29 27.13 2.91
CA ASN A 347 -5.57 26.94 2.25
C ASN A 347 -5.70 25.53 1.67
N LEU A 348 -4.66 25.00 1.04
CA LEU A 348 -4.64 23.61 0.58
C LEU A 348 -4.81 22.62 1.74
N LYS A 349 -4.11 22.82 2.87
CA LYS A 349 -4.26 21.99 4.07
C LYS A 349 -5.68 22.00 4.64
N LEU A 350 -6.28 23.19 4.73
CA LEU A 350 -7.67 23.35 5.16
C LEU A 350 -8.66 22.69 4.19
N GLY A 351 -8.45 22.88 2.88
CA GLY A 351 -9.22 22.22 1.83
C GLY A 351 -9.20 20.69 1.97
N GLY A 352 -8.01 20.11 2.14
CA GLY A 352 -7.82 18.67 2.36
C GLY A 352 -8.55 18.16 3.61
N LEU A 353 -8.35 18.82 4.75
CA LEU A 353 -9.00 18.48 6.02
C LEU A 353 -10.53 18.47 5.92
N TYR A 354 -11.10 19.44 5.20
CA TYR A 354 -12.53 19.54 4.98
C TYR A 354 -13.05 18.50 3.98
N ALA A 355 -12.28 18.21 2.94
CA ALA A 355 -12.62 17.20 1.94
C ALA A 355 -12.68 15.79 2.55
N GLU A 356 -11.78 15.48 3.50
CA GLU A 356 -11.80 14.24 4.28
C GLU A 356 -13.11 14.05 5.07
N ARG A 357 -13.73 15.16 5.51
CA ARG A 357 -15.04 15.13 6.20
C ARG A 357 -16.23 15.10 5.25
N GLY A 358 -16.00 15.29 3.94
CA GLY A 358 -17.04 15.46 2.94
C GLY A 358 -17.68 16.85 2.96
N ASP A 359 -17.03 17.85 3.55
CA ASP A 359 -17.57 19.21 3.68
C ASP A 359 -17.33 20.03 2.41
N ALA A 360 -18.40 20.63 1.87
CA ALA A 360 -18.34 21.44 0.65
C ALA A 360 -17.43 22.68 0.79
N ARG A 361 -17.23 23.18 2.02
CA ARG A 361 -16.30 24.30 2.33
C ARG A 361 -14.86 24.00 1.92
N ALA A 362 -14.50 22.74 1.66
CA ALA A 362 -13.21 22.37 1.07
C ALA A 362 -12.90 23.16 -0.21
N ARG A 363 -13.91 23.36 -1.07
CA ARG A 363 -13.78 24.13 -2.32
C ARG A 363 -13.49 25.61 -2.04
N ASP A 364 -14.12 26.18 -1.02
CA ASP A 364 -13.94 27.59 -0.66
C ASP A 364 -12.49 27.92 -0.28
N TYR A 365 -11.75 26.94 0.28
CA TYR A 365 -10.32 27.11 0.55
C TYR A 365 -9.48 26.96 -0.72
N VAL A 366 -9.83 26.04 -1.62
CA VAL A 366 -9.14 25.91 -2.91
C VAL A 366 -9.28 27.19 -3.74
N GLU A 367 -10.45 27.83 -3.76
CA GLU A 367 -10.67 29.08 -4.49
C GLU A 367 -9.85 30.28 -3.94
N LYS A 368 -9.27 30.16 -2.74
CA LYS A 368 -8.39 31.17 -2.15
C LYS A 368 -6.90 30.96 -2.49
N ILE A 369 -6.57 29.95 -3.30
CA ILE A 369 -5.21 29.69 -3.76
C ILE A 369 -4.91 30.66 -4.91
N ASP A 370 -3.89 31.50 -4.73
CA ASP A 370 -3.47 32.52 -5.70
C ASP A 370 -2.71 31.87 -6.90
N ASP A 371 -1.89 30.86 -6.66
CA ASP A 371 -1.15 30.14 -7.69
C ASP A 371 -2.09 29.32 -8.59
N SER A 372 -2.17 29.67 -9.88
CA SER A 372 -3.16 29.08 -10.81
C SER A 372 -2.90 27.61 -11.14
N GLU A 373 -1.65 27.18 -11.14
CA GLU A 373 -1.27 25.79 -11.43
C GLU A 373 -1.60 24.90 -10.22
N LEU A 374 -1.25 25.37 -9.02
CA LEU A 374 -1.61 24.75 -7.75
C LEU A 374 -3.12 24.74 -7.55
N HIS A 375 -3.83 25.83 -7.86
CA HIS A 375 -5.30 25.92 -7.80
C HIS A 375 -5.93 24.83 -8.67
N THR A 376 -5.51 24.70 -9.92
CA THR A 376 -6.03 23.70 -10.86
C THR A 376 -5.79 22.27 -10.35
N ARG A 377 -4.57 21.98 -9.85
CA ARG A 377 -4.25 20.68 -9.23
C ARG A 377 -5.10 20.41 -7.99
N ALA A 378 -5.13 21.36 -7.07
CA ALA A 378 -5.87 21.27 -5.82
C ALA A 378 -7.35 21.06 -6.07
N ARG A 379 -7.93 21.76 -7.06
CA ARG A 379 -9.34 21.63 -7.40
C ARG A 379 -9.70 20.22 -7.81
N SER A 380 -8.94 19.63 -8.72
CA SER A 380 -9.20 18.26 -9.16
C SER A 380 -8.99 17.25 -8.02
N PHE A 381 -7.93 17.40 -7.22
CA PHE A 381 -7.66 16.52 -6.07
C PHE A 381 -8.79 16.59 -5.01
N ILE A 382 -9.25 17.79 -4.67
CA ILE A 382 -10.31 18.01 -3.69
C ILE A 382 -11.66 17.51 -4.21
N ASP A 383 -11.99 17.74 -5.48
CA ASP A 383 -13.22 17.22 -6.08
C ASP A 383 -13.23 15.67 -6.10
N ALA A 384 -12.10 15.05 -6.41
CA ALA A 384 -11.91 13.61 -6.31
C ALA A 384 -12.09 13.10 -4.87
N ARG A 385 -11.49 13.77 -3.87
CA ARG A 385 -11.61 13.37 -2.45
C ARG A 385 -13.03 13.52 -1.92
N LEU A 386 -13.72 14.61 -2.23
CA LEU A 386 -15.12 14.81 -1.87
C LEU A 386 -16.02 13.72 -2.46
N THR A 387 -15.76 13.34 -3.71
CA THR A 387 -16.53 12.30 -4.41
C THR A 387 -16.26 10.92 -3.82
N ALA A 388 -15.00 10.60 -3.51
CA ALA A 388 -14.64 9.36 -2.82
C ALA A 388 -15.27 9.27 -1.43
N ASN A 389 -15.32 10.38 -0.67
CA ASN A 389 -16.00 10.42 0.62
C ASN A 389 -17.51 10.14 0.50
N ALA A 390 -18.18 10.80 -0.46
CA ALA A 390 -19.59 10.56 -0.74
C ALA A 390 -19.85 9.10 -1.17
N MET A 391 -18.94 8.53 -1.96
CA MET A 391 -18.98 7.13 -2.39
C MET A 391 -18.87 6.16 -1.21
N ALA A 392 -17.92 6.39 -0.29
CA ALA A 392 -17.76 5.57 0.92
C ALA A 392 -19.02 5.61 1.81
N ARG A 393 -19.74 6.74 1.82
CA ARG A 393 -21.03 6.90 2.51
C ARG A 393 -22.23 6.39 1.72
N LYS A 394 -22.03 5.90 0.50
CA LYS A 394 -23.07 5.46 -0.44
C LYS A 394 -24.10 6.55 -0.77
N ASP A 395 -23.70 7.82 -0.71
CA ASP A 395 -24.55 8.96 -1.09
C ASP A 395 -24.53 9.16 -2.60
N THR A 396 -25.33 8.36 -3.31
CA THR A 396 -25.39 8.34 -4.79
C THR A 396 -25.85 9.68 -5.39
N SER A 397 -26.67 10.43 -4.66
CA SER A 397 -27.12 11.77 -5.07
C SER A 397 -25.97 12.76 -5.07
N ARG A 398 -25.20 12.79 -3.97
CA ARG A 398 -24.03 13.67 -3.85
C ARG A 398 -22.95 13.30 -4.84
N VAL A 399 -22.69 12.01 -5.07
CA VAL A 399 -21.71 11.58 -6.08
C VAL A 399 -22.14 12.05 -7.47
N SER A 400 -23.40 11.87 -7.84
CA SER A 400 -23.93 12.29 -9.15
C SER A 400 -23.79 13.81 -9.37
N GLU A 401 -24.03 14.60 -8.33
CA GLU A 401 -23.85 16.05 -8.35
C GLU A 401 -22.36 16.44 -8.52
N LEU A 402 -21.48 15.79 -7.75
CA LEU A 402 -20.03 16.04 -7.82
C LEU A 402 -19.45 15.63 -9.16
N CYS A 403 -19.82 14.47 -9.73
CA CYS A 403 -19.39 14.06 -11.08
C CYS A 403 -19.83 15.03 -12.19
N ARG A 404 -20.91 15.78 -11.98
CA ARG A 404 -21.40 16.80 -12.93
C ARG A 404 -20.64 18.12 -12.82
N THR A 405 -20.29 18.51 -11.60
CA THR A 405 -19.77 19.86 -11.28
C THR A 405 -18.27 19.92 -11.00
N GLY A 406 -17.67 18.79 -10.65
CA GLY A 406 -16.27 18.68 -10.27
C GLY A 406 -15.33 18.44 -11.46
N GLN A 407 -14.04 18.63 -11.20
CA GLN A 407 -12.95 18.42 -12.15
C GLN A 407 -12.27 17.06 -11.92
N PHE A 408 -12.22 16.21 -12.95
CA PHE A 408 -11.70 14.85 -12.87
C PHE A 408 -10.93 14.44 -14.13
N VAL A 409 -10.01 13.48 -13.99
CA VAL A 409 -9.51 12.68 -15.12
C VAL A 409 -10.63 11.73 -15.52
N SER A 410 -10.73 11.46 -16.82
CA SER A 410 -11.77 10.62 -17.40
C SER A 410 -11.88 9.26 -16.71
N LEU A 411 -10.77 8.54 -16.45
CA LEU A 411 -10.81 7.23 -15.76
C LEU A 411 -11.50 7.30 -14.39
N LEU A 412 -11.15 8.30 -13.56
CA LEU A 412 -11.72 8.43 -12.21
C LEU A 412 -13.21 8.78 -12.27
N LYS A 413 -13.61 9.62 -13.23
CA LYS A 413 -15.02 9.94 -13.46
C LYS A 413 -15.81 8.71 -13.93
N VAL A 414 -15.24 7.91 -14.84
CA VAL A 414 -15.82 6.61 -15.24
C VAL A 414 -16.00 5.70 -14.03
N TYR A 415 -14.98 5.60 -13.18
CA TYR A 415 -15.05 4.80 -11.96
C TYR A 415 -16.21 5.22 -11.06
N PHE A 416 -16.30 6.51 -10.71
CA PHE A 416 -17.37 7.00 -9.84
C PHE A 416 -18.77 6.83 -10.45
N LEU A 417 -18.93 7.10 -11.75
CA LEU A 417 -20.22 6.89 -12.44
C LEU A 417 -20.62 5.41 -12.44
N SER A 418 -19.68 4.51 -12.72
CA SER A 418 -19.91 3.06 -12.75
C SER A 418 -20.25 2.51 -11.37
N GLN A 419 -19.52 2.93 -10.32
CA GLN A 419 -19.85 2.55 -8.94
C GLN A 419 -21.21 3.10 -8.50
N THR A 420 -21.52 4.35 -8.84
CA THR A 420 -22.82 4.96 -8.50
C THR A 420 -23.96 4.19 -9.14
N ALA A 421 -23.83 3.80 -10.41
CA ALA A 421 -24.85 3.00 -11.11
C ALA A 421 -25.15 1.68 -10.38
N LYS A 422 -24.12 0.98 -9.88
CA LYS A 422 -24.26 -0.28 -9.12
C LYS A 422 -24.93 -0.09 -7.75
N LEU A 423 -24.81 1.09 -7.15
CA LEU A 423 -25.38 1.38 -5.83
C LEU A 423 -26.83 1.84 -5.89
N LEU A 424 -27.35 2.22 -7.07
CA LEU A 424 -28.74 2.62 -7.21
C LEU A 424 -29.69 1.42 -6.99
N PRO A 425 -30.85 1.63 -6.36
CA PRO A 425 -31.83 0.58 -6.18
C PRO A 425 -32.44 0.17 -7.54
N PRO A 426 -32.98 -1.06 -7.68
CA PRO A 426 -33.62 -1.51 -8.91
C PRO A 426 -34.77 -0.62 -9.40
N SER A 427 -35.42 0.13 -8.51
CA SER A 427 -36.46 1.12 -8.86
C SER A 427 -35.92 2.32 -9.66
N GLU A 428 -34.61 2.58 -9.61
CA GLU A 428 -33.93 3.67 -10.32
C GLU A 428 -33.11 3.16 -11.52
N ASN A 429 -33.51 2.01 -12.11
CA ASN A 429 -32.75 1.36 -13.18
C ASN A 429 -32.47 2.26 -14.39
N GLU A 430 -33.43 3.09 -14.81
CA GLU A 430 -33.23 4.02 -15.93
C GLU A 430 -32.13 5.05 -15.64
N LYS A 431 -32.05 5.51 -14.38
CA LYS A 431 -31.00 6.43 -13.93
C LYS A 431 -29.65 5.71 -13.87
N ALA A 432 -29.62 4.45 -13.42
CA ALA A 432 -28.40 3.63 -13.45
C ALA A 432 -27.88 3.45 -14.88
N LEU A 433 -28.75 3.15 -15.85
CA LEU A 433 -28.39 3.07 -17.27
C LEU A 433 -27.88 4.41 -17.80
N THR A 434 -28.53 5.53 -17.44
CA THR A 434 -28.05 6.87 -17.81
C THR A 434 -26.63 7.14 -17.29
N LEU A 435 -26.31 6.72 -16.05
CA LEU A 435 -24.96 6.87 -15.49
C LEU A 435 -23.94 6.00 -16.25
N ILE A 436 -24.31 4.79 -16.67
CA ILE A 436 -23.48 3.92 -17.49
C ILE A 436 -23.22 4.52 -18.88
N ASP A 437 -24.21 5.17 -19.50
CA ASP A 437 -24.04 5.86 -20.78
C ASP A 437 -23.11 7.07 -20.66
N LEU A 438 -23.22 7.83 -19.57
CA LEU A 438 -22.30 8.92 -19.26
C LEU A 438 -20.87 8.40 -19.03
N ALA A 439 -20.73 7.29 -18.30
CA ALA A 439 -19.44 6.63 -18.11
C ALA A 439 -18.84 6.18 -19.46
N THR A 440 -19.66 5.58 -20.33
CA THR A 440 -19.23 5.15 -21.68
C THR A 440 -18.77 6.33 -22.54
N THR A 441 -19.49 7.45 -22.47
CA THR A 441 -19.11 8.68 -23.18
C THR A 441 -17.79 9.24 -22.68
N GLU A 442 -17.57 9.22 -21.36
CA GLU A 442 -16.33 9.69 -20.74
C GLU A 442 -15.15 8.76 -21.04
N ALA A 443 -15.36 7.43 -21.02
CA ALA A 443 -14.34 6.43 -21.34
C ALA A 443 -13.79 6.60 -22.77
N ARG A 444 -14.65 6.97 -23.73
CA ARG A 444 -14.25 7.24 -25.12
C ARG A 444 -13.34 8.47 -25.30
N ARG A 445 -13.17 9.29 -24.26
CA ARG A 445 -12.21 10.41 -24.27
C ARG A 445 -10.79 9.99 -23.93
N ILE A 446 -10.63 8.81 -23.35
CA ILE A 446 -9.33 8.22 -23.08
C ILE A 446 -8.76 7.72 -24.41
N ASP A 447 -7.48 7.99 -24.67
CA ASP A 447 -6.81 7.50 -25.87
C ASP A 447 -6.93 5.97 -25.96
N GLY A 448 -7.29 5.44 -27.13
CA GLY A 448 -7.50 4.01 -27.32
C GLY A 448 -6.25 3.15 -27.13
N LEU A 449 -5.06 3.75 -27.22
CA LEU A 449 -3.78 3.11 -26.94
C LEU A 449 -3.39 3.20 -25.46
N ASP A 450 -4.09 4.02 -24.66
CA ASP A 450 -3.83 4.17 -23.23
C ASP A 450 -4.40 2.96 -22.46
N PRO A 451 -3.62 2.29 -21.59
CA PRO A 451 -4.09 1.22 -20.72
C PRO A 451 -5.26 1.59 -19.80
N ASP A 452 -5.55 2.88 -19.59
CA ASP A 452 -6.74 3.33 -18.86
C ASP A 452 -8.05 3.13 -19.66
N SER A 453 -7.96 3.05 -20.98
CA SER A 453 -9.12 2.81 -21.85
C SER A 453 -9.78 1.45 -21.58
N PRO A 454 -9.07 0.31 -21.63
CA PRO A 454 -9.67 -0.98 -21.26
C PRO A 454 -10.15 -1.01 -19.80
N ARG A 455 -9.44 -0.40 -18.84
CA ARG A 455 -9.88 -0.33 -17.43
C ARG A 455 -11.25 0.35 -17.30
N ALA A 456 -11.42 1.47 -17.98
CA ALA A 456 -12.68 2.21 -18.02
C ALA A 456 -13.82 1.33 -18.57
N PHE A 457 -13.58 0.62 -19.68
CA PHE A 457 -14.59 -0.27 -20.26
C PHE A 457 -14.89 -1.50 -19.40
N PHE A 458 -13.90 -2.07 -18.70
CA PHE A 458 -14.15 -3.15 -17.73
C PHE A 458 -14.97 -2.68 -16.53
N ALA A 459 -14.73 -1.47 -16.00
CA ALA A 459 -15.60 -0.89 -14.96
C ALA A 459 -17.05 -0.75 -15.42
N ILE A 460 -17.25 -0.27 -16.65
CA ILE A 460 -18.57 -0.12 -17.27
C ILE A 460 -19.23 -1.49 -17.47
N ALA A 461 -18.47 -2.50 -17.90
CA ALA A 461 -18.97 -3.87 -18.06
C ALA A 461 -19.41 -4.49 -16.72
N ASN A 462 -18.61 -4.31 -15.66
CA ASN A 462 -18.96 -4.75 -14.31
C ASN A 462 -20.22 -4.03 -13.79
N ALA A 463 -20.38 -2.73 -14.07
CA ALA A 463 -21.63 -2.02 -13.75
C ALA A 463 -22.83 -2.54 -14.55
N MET A 464 -22.64 -2.79 -15.85
CA MET A 464 -23.68 -3.34 -16.72
C MET A 464 -24.12 -4.73 -16.27
N LEU A 465 -23.21 -5.57 -15.78
CA LEU A 465 -23.54 -6.90 -15.26
C LEU A 465 -24.55 -6.83 -14.11
N VAL A 466 -24.40 -5.83 -13.23
CA VAL A 466 -25.29 -5.61 -12.07
C VAL A 466 -26.62 -4.98 -12.51
N VAL A 467 -26.57 -3.97 -13.38
CA VAL A 467 -27.74 -3.14 -13.75
C VAL A 467 -28.61 -3.81 -14.83
N ASN A 468 -27.98 -4.33 -15.89
CA ASN A 468 -28.66 -4.99 -17.00
C ASN A 468 -27.82 -6.14 -17.55
N ARG A 469 -27.90 -7.27 -16.83
CA ARG A 469 -27.16 -8.51 -17.14
C ARG A 469 -27.36 -9.02 -18.57
N ALA A 470 -28.47 -8.73 -19.24
CA ALA A 470 -28.68 -9.15 -20.63
C ALA A 470 -27.78 -8.38 -21.62
N ALA A 471 -27.45 -7.13 -21.32
CA ALA A 471 -26.65 -6.26 -22.19
C ALA A 471 -25.12 -6.39 -21.98
N VAL A 472 -24.68 -7.02 -20.89
CA VAL A 472 -23.27 -7.12 -20.49
C VAL A 472 -22.35 -7.66 -21.59
N TRP A 473 -22.83 -8.62 -22.39
CA TRP A 473 -22.04 -9.27 -23.43
C TRP A 473 -21.52 -8.29 -24.49
N GLY A 474 -22.34 -7.30 -24.86
CA GLY A 474 -21.95 -6.25 -25.78
C GLY A 474 -20.87 -5.35 -25.16
N THR A 475 -21.07 -4.94 -23.90
CA THR A 475 -20.12 -4.09 -23.18
C THR A 475 -18.76 -4.76 -22.96
N VAL A 476 -18.74 -6.06 -22.65
CA VAL A 476 -17.49 -6.82 -22.53
C VAL A 476 -16.80 -6.98 -23.88
N SER A 477 -17.55 -7.13 -24.98
CA SER A 477 -16.96 -7.12 -26.32
C SER A 477 -16.23 -5.80 -26.61
N ASP A 478 -16.77 -4.67 -26.16
CA ASP A 478 -16.11 -3.37 -26.32
C ASP A 478 -14.88 -3.24 -25.40
N ALA A 479 -14.95 -3.75 -24.17
CA ALA A 479 -13.79 -3.84 -23.27
C ALA A 479 -12.65 -4.69 -23.88
N ILE A 480 -12.98 -5.80 -24.53
CA ILE A 480 -12.00 -6.66 -25.24
C ILE A 480 -11.36 -5.90 -26.41
N LYS A 481 -12.15 -5.14 -27.21
CA LYS A 481 -11.59 -4.33 -28.31
C LYS A 481 -10.61 -3.28 -27.78
N ALA A 482 -10.96 -2.60 -26.70
CA ALA A 482 -10.07 -1.64 -26.04
C ALA A 482 -8.81 -2.34 -25.51
N SER A 483 -8.96 -3.50 -24.86
CA SER A 483 -7.85 -4.30 -24.35
C SER A 483 -6.90 -4.78 -25.45
N ASN A 484 -7.42 -5.09 -26.64
CA ASN A 484 -6.61 -5.53 -27.77
C ASN A 484 -5.92 -4.36 -28.50
N SER A 485 -6.30 -3.11 -28.20
CA SER A 485 -5.74 -1.91 -28.80
C SER A 485 -4.71 -1.22 -27.91
N ALA A 486 -4.76 -1.42 -26.59
CA ALA A 486 -3.87 -0.80 -25.63
C ALA A 486 -2.69 -1.72 -25.27
N ASP A 487 -1.49 -1.36 -25.73
CA ASP A 487 -0.26 -2.03 -25.33
C ASP A 487 0.04 -1.78 -23.84
N GLY A 488 0.27 -2.84 -23.07
CA GLY A 488 0.63 -2.76 -21.65
C GLY A 488 -0.55 -2.84 -20.67
N PHE A 489 -1.76 -3.14 -21.12
CA PHE A 489 -2.85 -3.52 -20.21
C PHE A 489 -2.67 -4.97 -19.72
N GLY A 490 -2.45 -5.14 -18.41
CA GLY A 490 -2.20 -6.45 -17.80
C GLY A 490 -3.46 -7.25 -17.44
N GLY A 491 -4.60 -6.58 -17.30
CA GLY A 491 -5.87 -7.19 -16.88
C GLY A 491 -6.06 -7.37 -15.36
N GLU A 492 -5.06 -7.00 -14.55
CA GLU A 492 -5.04 -7.11 -13.08
C GLU A 492 -4.36 -5.87 -12.45
N ASP A 493 -4.83 -4.69 -12.86
CA ASP A 493 -4.29 -3.38 -12.46
C ASP A 493 -5.35 -2.55 -11.72
N GLY A 494 -6.23 -3.19 -10.96
CA GLY A 494 -7.39 -2.61 -10.28
C GLY A 494 -7.06 -1.71 -9.09
N GLN A 495 -6.21 -0.72 -9.28
CA GLN A 495 -5.91 0.30 -8.28
C GLN A 495 -5.92 1.70 -8.88
N LEU A 496 -6.42 2.65 -8.11
CA LEU A 496 -6.38 4.08 -8.40
C LEU A 496 -5.49 4.76 -7.37
N LEU A 497 -4.26 5.12 -7.73
CA LEU A 497 -3.47 6.07 -6.96
C LEU A 497 -3.88 7.48 -7.36
N VAL A 498 -4.45 8.27 -6.46
CA VAL A 498 -4.67 9.70 -6.71
C VAL A 498 -3.65 10.47 -5.91
N TRP A 499 -2.85 11.29 -6.58
CA TRP A 499 -1.85 12.13 -5.92
C TRP A 499 -1.77 13.54 -6.52
N MET A 500 -1.28 14.48 -5.72
CA MET A 500 -0.83 15.80 -6.16
C MET A 500 0.44 16.19 -5.41
N THR A 501 1.24 17.07 -6.00
CA THR A 501 2.34 17.76 -5.31
C THR A 501 2.02 19.24 -5.19
N ASP A 502 2.52 19.88 -4.14
CA ASP A 502 2.62 21.34 -4.15
C ASP A 502 3.88 21.78 -4.94
N ASN A 503 4.13 23.09 -5.00
CA ASN A 503 5.25 23.64 -5.75
C ASN A 503 6.63 23.36 -5.10
N GLU A 504 6.65 22.92 -3.83
CA GLU A 504 7.83 22.41 -3.15
C GLU A 504 7.92 20.90 -3.43
N LYS A 505 8.93 20.47 -4.17
CA LYS A 505 9.10 19.10 -4.72
C LYS A 505 9.06 17.93 -3.70
N TYR A 506 8.83 18.20 -2.41
CA TYR A 506 8.87 17.23 -1.32
C TYR A 506 7.53 17.03 -0.60
N ASN A 507 6.50 17.85 -0.85
CA ASN A 507 5.17 17.64 -0.27
C ASN A 507 4.24 16.98 -1.29
N TYR A 508 3.92 15.71 -1.04
CA TYR A 508 2.98 14.93 -1.83
C TYR A 508 1.73 14.61 -1.01
N TRP A 509 0.58 14.79 -1.62
CA TRP A 509 -0.70 14.34 -1.09
C TRP A 509 -1.13 13.17 -1.93
N SER A 510 -1.48 12.04 -1.32
CA SER A 510 -1.96 10.89 -2.07
C SER A 510 -2.97 10.05 -1.29
N TRP A 511 -3.76 9.28 -2.02
CA TRP A 511 -4.44 8.11 -1.50
C TRP A 511 -4.55 7.07 -2.59
N THR A 512 -4.68 5.82 -2.18
CA THR A 512 -4.93 4.70 -3.08
C THR A 512 -6.33 4.18 -2.82
N GLU A 513 -7.07 3.91 -3.89
CA GLU A 513 -8.37 3.25 -3.86
C GLU A 513 -8.27 1.92 -4.61
N SER A 514 -8.77 0.83 -3.99
CA SER A 514 -8.90 -0.45 -4.70
C SER A 514 -10.07 -0.36 -5.68
N ALA A 515 -9.82 -0.65 -6.95
CA ALA A 515 -10.81 -0.61 -8.03
C ALA A 515 -10.88 -1.97 -8.76
N PRO A 516 -11.34 -3.04 -8.09
CA PRO A 516 -11.36 -4.40 -8.65
C PRO A 516 -12.25 -4.55 -9.88
N ASP A 517 -13.14 -3.59 -10.15
CA ASP A 517 -13.97 -3.60 -11.35
C ASP A 517 -13.19 -3.20 -12.63
N PHE A 518 -11.94 -2.75 -12.52
CA PHE A 518 -11.04 -2.61 -13.66
C PHE A 518 -10.43 -3.93 -14.10
N ASP A 519 -10.46 -4.94 -13.22
CA ASP A 519 -9.82 -6.22 -13.48
C ASP A 519 -10.69 -7.14 -14.33
N VAL A 520 -10.00 -7.98 -15.09
CA VAL A 520 -10.61 -8.98 -15.97
C VAL A 520 -11.15 -10.17 -15.17
N ASP A 521 -10.54 -10.48 -14.02
CA ASP A 521 -10.86 -11.68 -13.22
C ASP A 521 -12.34 -11.74 -12.84
N LYS A 522 -12.83 -10.71 -12.15
CA LYS A 522 -14.19 -10.69 -11.60
C LYS A 522 -15.27 -10.87 -12.66
N ILE A 523 -15.21 -10.11 -13.75
CA ILE A 523 -16.25 -10.14 -14.78
C ILE A 523 -16.31 -11.51 -15.47
N PHE A 524 -15.17 -12.15 -15.76
CA PHE A 524 -15.14 -13.46 -16.40
C PHE A 524 -15.56 -14.59 -15.46
N GLY A 525 -15.29 -14.46 -14.16
CA GLY A 525 -15.84 -15.36 -13.14
C GLY A 525 -17.37 -15.30 -13.11
N GLU A 526 -17.96 -14.11 -12.99
CA GLU A 526 -19.42 -13.95 -12.91
C GLU A 526 -20.15 -14.29 -14.24
N LEU A 527 -19.50 -14.05 -15.39
CA LEU A 527 -20.03 -14.45 -16.69
C LEU A 527 -19.99 -15.96 -16.91
N THR A 528 -19.04 -16.66 -16.29
CA THR A 528 -18.97 -18.13 -16.33
C THR A 528 -20.18 -18.76 -15.67
N ASP A 529 -20.60 -18.20 -14.54
CA ASP A 529 -21.83 -18.61 -13.85
C ASP A 529 -23.08 -18.28 -14.67
N PHE A 530 -23.00 -17.28 -15.54
CA PHE A 530 -24.12 -16.87 -16.39
C PHE A 530 -24.27 -17.74 -17.65
N ASP A 531 -23.18 -17.89 -18.42
CA ASP A 531 -23.11 -18.67 -19.67
C ASP A 531 -21.64 -19.02 -19.95
N TYR A 532 -21.23 -20.21 -19.52
CA TYR A 532 -19.85 -20.70 -19.63
C TYR A 532 -19.31 -20.66 -21.08
N GLU A 533 -20.10 -21.12 -22.06
CA GLU A 533 -19.63 -21.19 -23.45
C GLU A 533 -19.39 -19.80 -24.03
N LYS A 534 -20.26 -18.83 -23.72
CA LYS A 534 -20.04 -17.43 -24.13
C LYS A 534 -18.86 -16.80 -23.41
N ALA A 535 -18.68 -17.05 -22.12
CA ALA A 535 -17.53 -16.56 -21.37
C ALA A 535 -16.20 -17.07 -21.97
N VAL A 536 -16.13 -18.37 -22.31
CA VAL A 536 -14.98 -18.97 -23.01
C VAL A 536 -14.79 -18.34 -24.40
N GLY A 537 -15.88 -18.10 -25.13
CA GLY A 537 -15.84 -17.43 -26.43
C GLY A 537 -15.24 -16.01 -26.35
N LEU A 538 -15.65 -15.23 -25.35
CA LEU A 538 -15.12 -13.88 -25.12
C LEU A 538 -13.65 -13.90 -24.68
N ALA A 539 -13.26 -14.84 -23.80
CA ALA A 539 -11.88 -14.93 -23.33
C ALA A 539 -10.91 -15.22 -24.48
N LYS A 540 -11.32 -16.03 -25.46
CA LYS A 540 -10.55 -16.28 -26.69
C LYS A 540 -10.39 -15.05 -27.58
N GLY A 541 -11.27 -14.05 -27.43
CA GLY A 541 -11.20 -12.78 -28.16
C GLY A 541 -10.10 -11.83 -27.66
N LEU A 542 -9.53 -12.09 -26.47
CA LEU A 542 -8.40 -11.32 -25.95
C LEU A 542 -7.11 -11.74 -26.66
N SER A 543 -6.46 -10.80 -27.34
CA SER A 543 -5.20 -11.03 -28.05
C SER A 543 -3.98 -10.95 -27.13
N GLY A 544 -4.04 -10.07 -26.11
CA GLY A 544 -2.99 -9.89 -25.11
C GLY A 544 -2.79 -11.13 -24.24
N GLU A 545 -1.54 -11.52 -24.00
CA GLU A 545 -1.18 -12.70 -23.22
C GLU A 545 -1.72 -12.63 -21.79
N ALA A 546 -1.48 -11.50 -21.12
CA ALA A 546 -1.90 -11.25 -19.74
C ALA A 546 -3.43 -11.25 -19.55
N PRO A 547 -4.23 -10.37 -20.20
CA PRO A 547 -5.68 -10.34 -19.97
C PRO A 547 -6.36 -11.65 -20.39
N ARG A 548 -5.87 -12.33 -21.44
CA ARG A 548 -6.39 -13.66 -21.83
C ARG A 548 -6.13 -14.72 -20.76
N ALA A 549 -4.94 -14.73 -20.17
CA ALA A 549 -4.59 -15.67 -19.10
C ALA A 549 -5.47 -15.44 -17.87
N VAL A 550 -5.64 -14.17 -17.46
CA VAL A 550 -6.50 -13.77 -16.33
C VAL A 550 -7.93 -14.23 -16.56
N ALA A 551 -8.54 -13.92 -17.72
CA ALA A 551 -9.88 -14.37 -18.07
C ALA A 551 -10.02 -15.91 -18.02
N THR A 552 -9.01 -16.62 -18.52
CA THR A 552 -9.00 -18.09 -18.54
C THR A 552 -8.90 -18.68 -17.12
N ILE A 553 -8.07 -18.08 -16.25
CA ILE A 553 -7.94 -18.46 -14.85
C ILE A 553 -9.25 -18.21 -14.10
N ALA A 554 -9.88 -17.05 -14.32
CA ALA A 554 -11.16 -16.68 -13.71
C ALA A 554 -12.26 -17.70 -14.04
N ILE A 555 -12.40 -18.06 -15.32
CA ILE A 555 -13.35 -19.08 -15.78
C ILE A 555 -13.08 -20.43 -15.08
N ALA A 556 -11.81 -20.84 -15.02
CA ALA A 556 -11.45 -22.11 -14.38
C ALA A 556 -11.76 -22.11 -12.87
N ARG A 557 -11.45 -21.01 -12.18
CA ARG A 557 -11.72 -20.83 -10.75
C ARG A 557 -13.21 -20.93 -10.46
N ALA A 558 -14.05 -20.22 -11.20
CA ALA A 558 -15.51 -20.28 -11.07
C ALA A 558 -16.05 -21.72 -11.21
N VAL A 559 -15.54 -22.49 -12.18
CA VAL A 559 -15.92 -23.90 -12.36
C VAL A 559 -15.50 -24.78 -11.17
N PHE A 560 -14.30 -24.57 -10.62
CA PHE A 560 -13.85 -25.32 -9.45
C PHE A 560 -14.65 -24.99 -8.18
N ASP A 561 -14.96 -23.72 -7.96
CA ASP A 561 -15.74 -23.27 -6.81
C ASP A 561 -17.17 -23.84 -6.85
N GLN A 562 -17.84 -23.81 -8.00
CA GLN A 562 -19.14 -24.46 -8.19
C GLN A 562 -19.11 -25.96 -7.84
N LYS A 563 -18.05 -26.66 -8.24
CA LYS A 563 -17.88 -28.09 -7.95
C LYS A 563 -17.70 -28.33 -6.45
N ARG A 564 -16.96 -27.45 -5.77
CA ARG A 564 -16.73 -27.54 -4.31
C ARG A 564 -18.03 -27.33 -3.54
N ASP A 565 -18.82 -26.33 -3.91
CA ASP A 565 -20.12 -26.02 -3.28
C ASP A 565 -21.15 -27.14 -3.46
N ARG A 566 -21.21 -27.76 -4.64
CA ARG A 566 -22.07 -28.94 -4.87
C ARG A 566 -21.67 -30.13 -3.99
N THR A 567 -20.37 -30.33 -3.81
CA THR A 567 -19.85 -31.43 -2.98
C THR A 567 -20.09 -31.17 -1.49
N ALA A 568 -20.02 -29.92 -1.05
CA ALA A 568 -20.32 -29.52 0.32
C ALA A 568 -21.81 -29.66 0.67
N LYS A 569 -22.72 -29.35 -0.27
CA LYS A 569 -24.18 -29.52 -0.08
C LYS A 569 -24.66 -30.98 -0.14
N ALA A 570 -23.82 -31.89 -0.66
CA ALA A 570 -24.12 -33.32 -0.76
C ALA A 570 -23.64 -34.12 0.47
N LYS A 571 -22.89 -33.48 1.37
CA LYS A 571 -22.52 -34.01 2.69
C LYS A 571 -23.45 -33.41 3.73
#